data_AF-A0A942UMH6-F1
#
_entry.id   AF-A0A942UMH6-F1
#
_cell.length_a   1.000
_cell.length_b   1.000
_cell.length_c   1.000
_cell.angle_alpha   90.00
_cell.angle_beta   90.00
_cell.angle_gamma   90.00
#
_symmetry.space_group_name_H-M   'P 1'
#
loop_
_entity.id
_entity.type
_entity.pdbx_description
1 polymer ?
#
loop_
_entity_poly.entity_id
_entity_poly.type
_entity_poly.pdbx_seq_one_letter_code
_entity_poly.pdbx_strand_id
1 'polypeptide(L)' 'MVDRELTCRACEGTGMLSDDEGWQYNCSVCRGAGVVEADGGLQSAKLMSVDENNRLLD' A
#
# COMPACT_ATOMS: atom_id res chain seq x y z
N MET A 1 21.45 12.50 2.62
CA MET A 1 21.42 11.04 2.88
C MET A 1 20.09 10.55 2.34
N VAL A 2 20.08 9.63 1.37
CA VAL A 2 18.82 9.11 0.82
C VAL A 2 18.24 8.13 1.82
N ASP A 3 17.03 8.45 2.26
CA ASP A 3 16.27 7.73 3.25
C ASP A 3 15.85 6.36 2.69
N ARG A 4 16.74 5.37 2.85
CA ARG A 4 16.56 3.98 2.39
C ARG A 4 15.43 3.25 3.13
N GLU A 5 14.89 3.90 4.15
CA GLU A 5 13.75 3.46 4.95
C GLU A 5 12.45 3.57 4.15
N LEU A 6 12.33 4.65 3.37
CA LEU A 6 11.15 4.97 2.55
C LEU A 6 11.20 4.31 1.18
N THR A 7 12.30 3.70 0.78
CA THR A 7 12.36 3.01 -0.53
C THR A 7 11.50 1.75 -0.48
N CYS A 8 10.57 1.61 -1.42
CA CYS A 8 9.70 0.44 -1.47
C CYS A 8 10.54 -0.81 -1.70
N ARG A 9 10.65 -1.69 -0.69
CA ARG A 9 11.43 -2.93 -0.80
C ARG A 9 10.83 -3.94 -1.77
N ALA A 10 9.53 -3.83 -2.07
CA ALA A 10 8.87 -4.77 -2.97
C ALA A 10 9.31 -4.54 -4.43
N CYS A 11 9.42 -3.29 -4.87
CA CYS A 11 9.86 -2.94 -6.22
C CYS A 11 11.26 -2.29 -6.26
N GLU A 12 11.96 -2.25 -5.14
CA GLU A 12 13.28 -1.60 -4.98
C GLU A 12 13.37 -0.17 -5.55
N GLY A 13 12.28 0.61 -5.48
CA GLY A 13 12.25 1.97 -6.01
C GLY A 13 11.72 2.13 -7.44
N THR A 14 11.48 1.04 -8.17
CA THR A 14 11.04 1.14 -9.58
C THR A 14 9.57 1.51 -9.75
N GLY A 15 8.74 1.29 -8.72
CA GLY A 15 7.30 1.49 -8.78
C GLY A 15 6.55 0.39 -9.56
N MET A 16 7.25 -0.50 -10.26
CA MET A 16 6.67 -1.54 -11.09
C MET A 16 7.20 -2.92 -10.68
N LEU A 17 6.33 -3.91 -10.77
CA LEU A 17 6.67 -5.31 -10.55
C LEU A 17 6.45 -6.08 -11.85
N SER A 18 7.31 -7.06 -12.07
CA SER A 18 7.19 -7.99 -13.18
C SER A 18 7.00 -9.38 -12.60
N ASP A 19 5.95 -10.07 -13.03
CA ASP A 19 5.74 -11.48 -12.66
C ASP A 19 6.60 -12.42 -13.52
N ASP A 20 6.66 -13.70 -13.13
CA ASP A 20 7.45 -14.74 -13.83
C ASP A 20 7.00 -14.96 -15.28
N GLU A 21 5.74 -14.62 -15.60
CA GLU A 21 5.19 -14.58 -16.96
C GLU A 21 5.60 -13.32 -17.77
N GLY A 22 6.41 -12.43 -17.19
CA GLY A 22 6.92 -11.21 -17.84
C GLY A 22 5.92 -10.05 -17.89
N TRP A 23 4.79 -10.15 -17.19
CA TRP A 23 3.79 -9.08 -17.12
C TRP A 23 4.22 -8.00 -16.15
N GLN A 24 4.20 -6.74 -16.62
CA GLN A 24 4.51 -5.57 -15.80
C GLN A 24 3.22 -4.99 -15.22
N TYR A 25 3.22 -4.75 -13.91
CA TYR A 25 2.11 -4.13 -13.21
C TYR A 25 2.61 -3.15 -12.15
N ASN A 26 1.74 -2.23 -11.75
CA ASN A 26 2.07 -1.28 -10.70
C ASN A 26 2.29 -2.02 -9.37
N CYS A 27 3.39 -1.73 -8.71
CA CYS A 27 3.72 -2.33 -7.42
C CYS A 27 2.59 -2.05 -6.43
N SER A 28 1.94 -3.09 -5.91
CA SER A 28 0.77 -2.93 -5.03
C SER A 28 1.11 -2.26 -3.69
N VAL A 29 2.37 -2.36 -3.27
CA VAL A 29 2.85 -1.85 -1.98
C VAL A 29 3.03 -0.33 -2.00
N CYS A 30 3.64 0.21 -3.05
CA CYS A 30 3.82 1.66 -3.23
C CYS A 30 2.87 2.28 -4.26
N ARG A 31 1.96 1.48 -4.85
CA ARG A 31 1.00 1.87 -5.90
C ARG A 31 1.63 2.59 -7.10
N GLY A 32 2.87 2.26 -7.46
CA GLY A 32 3.60 2.94 -8.54
C GLY A 32 4.53 4.06 -8.10
N ALA A 33 4.55 4.43 -6.82
CA ALA A 33 5.34 5.56 -6.33
C ALA A 33 6.85 5.26 -6.18
N GLY A 34 7.25 3.98 -6.09
CA GLY A 34 8.64 3.57 -5.85
C GLY A 34 9.11 3.77 -4.39
N VAL A 35 8.43 4.62 -3.64
CA VAL A 35 8.65 4.82 -2.20
C VAL A 35 7.42 4.38 -1.41
N VAL A 36 7.65 3.74 -0.26
CA VAL A 36 6.62 3.50 0.73
C VAL A 36 6.59 4.72 1.65
N GLU A 37 5.50 5.46 1.62
CA GLU A 37 5.26 6.46 2.65
C GLU A 37 5.08 5.68 3.97
N ALA A 38 5.96 5.91 4.93
CA ALA A 38 5.90 5.30 6.26
C ALA A 38 4.62 5.71 7.04
N ASP A 39 3.79 6.59 6.48
CA ASP A 39 2.44 6.91 6.97
C ASP A 39 1.40 5.84 6.56
N GLY A 40 1.79 4.56 6.67
CA GLY A 40 0.89 3.42 6.50
C GLY A 40 -0.08 3.22 7.67
N GLY A 41 -0.45 4.29 8.38
CA GLY A 41 -1.32 4.23 9.56
C GLY A 41 -2.74 4.76 9.37
N LEU A 42 -3.03 5.46 8.27
CA LEU A 42 -4.33 6.08 8.04
C LEU A 42 -4.83 5.83 6.61
N GLN A 43 -4.74 4.59 6.14
CA GLN A 43 -5.77 4.11 5.21
C GLN A 43 -7.09 4.13 5.99
N SER A 44 -7.69 5.32 6.05
CA SER A 44 -9.08 5.64 6.32
C SER A 44 -9.84 4.37 6.65
N ALA A 45 -9.73 3.93 7.92
CA ALA A 45 -10.69 3.00 8.47
C ALA A 45 -11.99 3.77 8.35
N LYS A 46 -12.73 3.53 7.26
CA LYS A 46 -14.01 4.16 7.00
C LYS A 46 -14.77 3.89 8.28
N LEU A 47 -15.08 4.95 9.03
CA LEU A 47 -15.86 4.86 10.26
C LEU A 47 -17.22 4.31 9.84
N MET A 48 -17.30 2.98 9.77
CA MET A 48 -18.50 2.24 9.50
C MET A 48 -19.29 2.34 10.80
N SER A 49 -20.45 2.99 10.74
CA SER A 49 -21.35 3.07 11.87
C SER A 49 -21.73 1.65 12.28
N VAL A 50 -21.32 1.26 13.48
CA VAL A 50 -21.71 0.00 14.10
C VAL A 50 -22.89 0.23 15.03
N ASP A 51 -23.83 -0.70 15.06
CA ASP A 51 -24.96 -0.66 15.97
C ASP A 51 -24.55 -1.05 17.40
N GLU A 52 -25.45 -0.96 18.38
CA GLU A 52 -25.17 -1.23 19.81
C GLU A 52 -24.58 -2.63 20.11
N ASN A 53 -24.70 -3.55 19.16
CA ASN A 53 -24.14 -4.91 19.20
C ASN A 53 -22.83 -5.09 18.41
N ASN A 54 -22.16 -4.00 17.99
CA ASN A 54 -20.93 -4.02 17.20
C ASN A 54 -21.06 -4.84 15.88
N ARG A 55 -22.23 -4.75 15.24
CA ARG A 55 -22.49 -5.35 13.93
C ARG A 55 -22.40 -4.27 12.85
N LEU A 56 -21.72 -4.57 11.75
CA LEU A 56 -21.72 -3.75 10.54
C LEU A 56 -23.10 -3.86 9.88
N LEU A 57 -23.78 -2.73 9.67
CA LEU A 57 -24.99 -2.64 8.85
C LEU A 57 -24.57 -2.30 7.41
N ASP A 58 -24.94 -3.15 6.44
CA ASP A 58 -24.82 -2.90 5.00
C ASP A 58 -25.99 -2.04 4.48
#